data_AF-A0A843E649-F1
#
_entry.id   AF-A0A843E649-F1
#
_cell.length_a   1.000
_cell.length_b   1.000
_cell.length_c   1.000
_cell.angle_alpha   90.00
_cell.angle_beta   90.00
_cell.angle_gamma   90.00
#
_symmetry.space_group_name_H-M   'P 1'
#
loop_
_entity.id
_entity.type
_entity.pdbx_description
1 polymer ?
#
loop_
_entity_poly.entity_id
_entity_poly.type
_entity_poly.pdbx_seq_one_letter_code
_entity_poly.pdbx_strand_id
1 'polypeptide(L)'
;MDDSDPYRGTNPWSLARYLRNSCSRCPVCRKECGFEVSFDRDEEVIRMSSDCPDCGKTTLVPYVTEEGDIAIETVEGSAYEPDQGCFEILSRGPADPSGAAPERLEELSRLAKGWADTRRRHASAELGKSIATEYRSNLGKEGWEDAKDRCLAQCSSTANVLIESNLTKDALELFNEFLPLTEDNPSGAAFAFILNRSFALFSEGDTKESTSSVREVIAALDRMKSENHLPADDPFIRSRAYEALGVLLSAKNDKTGSMKAMKKAFEDSLGVLSSKVTEEGLTWMNRCSREYAFACFQADMKKRSMEALKDAVKFCVQYRDRYPHAYAEALLERAMFISDSGAELPPYMRSDMDTAIEMLSKPGSDGYRGALLPVAYFYRSMTGSDKEKLDSADLETAYGLLRDGTEQGKLPDGVFTSVVDTYITYLDANDSDRASAVRRELAEMGIMVRPPPMKKN
;
A
#
# COMPACT_ATOMS: atom_id res chain seq x y z
N MET A 1 22.80 -19.52 16.50
CA MET A 1 22.27 -18.28 15.92
C MET A 1 23.24 -17.21 16.33
N ASP A 2 23.77 -16.46 15.37
CA ASP A 2 24.85 -15.51 15.61
C ASP A 2 24.30 -14.37 16.48
N ASP A 3 24.84 -14.20 17.69
CA ASP A 3 24.54 -13.09 18.61
C ASP A 3 25.12 -11.74 18.13
N SER A 4 25.53 -11.65 16.85
CA SER A 4 26.21 -10.51 16.24
C SER A 4 25.28 -9.52 15.54
N ASP A 5 24.03 -9.88 15.26
CA ASP A 5 23.06 -8.95 14.63
C ASP A 5 22.23 -8.22 15.70
N PRO A 6 22.51 -6.92 15.96
CA PRO A 6 21.79 -6.13 16.96
C PRO A 6 20.30 -5.95 16.61
N TYR A 7 19.91 -6.24 15.36
CA TYR A 7 18.56 -6.05 14.85
C TYR A 7 17.85 -7.37 14.55
N ARG A 8 18.42 -8.53 14.89
CA ARG A 8 17.76 -9.85 14.78
C ARG A 8 17.13 -10.12 13.39
N GLY A 9 17.79 -9.67 12.32
CA GLY A 9 17.33 -9.79 10.93
C GLY A 9 16.31 -8.73 10.50
N THR A 10 15.98 -7.77 11.36
CA THR A 10 15.09 -6.64 11.02
C THR A 10 15.87 -5.48 10.40
N ASN A 11 15.17 -4.66 9.61
CA ASN A 11 15.78 -3.53 8.93
C ASN A 11 15.32 -2.18 9.54
N PRO A 12 16.07 -1.63 10.52
CA PRO A 12 15.72 -0.37 11.18
C PRO A 12 15.83 0.85 10.28
N TRP A 13 16.40 0.73 9.06
CA TRP A 13 16.37 1.84 8.09
C TRP A 13 14.96 2.23 7.73
N SER A 14 14.03 1.28 7.68
CA SER A 14 12.63 1.57 7.40
C SER A 14 11.98 2.45 8.49
N LEU A 15 12.33 2.24 9.75
CA LEU A 15 11.90 3.08 10.86
C LEU A 15 12.59 4.44 10.82
N ALA A 16 13.91 4.47 10.65
CA ALA A 16 14.68 5.70 10.56
C ALA A 16 14.20 6.61 9.40
N ARG A 17 13.78 5.99 8.29
CA ARG A 17 13.10 6.63 7.16
C ARG A 17 11.74 7.21 7.56
N TYR A 18 10.87 6.45 8.23
CA TYR A 18 9.60 6.97 8.75
C TYR A 18 9.80 8.20 9.64
N LEU A 19 10.79 8.19 10.53
CA LEU A 19 11.07 9.29 11.46
C LEU A 19 11.48 10.58 10.77
N ARG A 20 12.26 10.50 9.68
CA ARG A 20 12.61 11.68 8.88
C ARG A 20 11.39 12.38 8.27
N ASN A 21 10.29 11.65 8.05
CA ASN A 21 9.08 12.16 7.38
C ASN A 21 7.96 12.64 8.28
N SER A 22 7.82 12.03 9.46
CA SER A 22 6.63 12.19 10.29
C SER A 22 6.57 13.53 11.02
N CYS A 23 7.39 14.52 10.62
CA CYS A 23 7.65 15.73 11.40
C CYS A 23 8.02 15.33 12.83
N SER A 24 8.99 14.40 12.96
CA SER A 24 9.42 13.84 14.24
C SER A 24 9.59 14.94 15.28
N ARG A 25 9.03 14.68 16.45
CA ARG A 25 9.00 15.65 17.54
C ARG A 25 10.19 15.45 18.44
N CYS A 26 10.75 16.54 18.95
CA CYS A 26 11.84 16.47 19.89
C CYS A 26 11.45 15.54 21.07
N PRO A 27 12.25 14.50 21.40
CA PRO A 27 11.95 13.60 22.51
C PRO A 27 11.74 14.33 23.84
N VAL A 28 12.36 15.51 23.98
CA VAL A 28 12.33 16.37 25.17
C VAL A 28 11.13 17.32 25.15
N CYS A 29 11.06 18.27 24.20
CA CYS A 29 10.05 19.34 24.20
C CYS A 29 8.85 19.10 23.28
N ARG A 30 8.86 18.02 22.50
CA ARG A 30 7.80 17.62 21.56
C ARG A 30 7.48 18.63 20.46
N LYS A 31 8.31 19.64 20.24
CA LYS A 31 8.22 20.52 19.05
C LYS A 31 8.76 19.81 17.82
N GLU A 32 8.31 20.24 16.64
CA GLU A 32 8.88 19.80 15.36
C GLU A 32 10.40 20.06 15.38
N CYS A 33 11.18 19.07 14.99
CA CYS A 33 12.63 19.18 14.94
C CYS A 33 13.20 18.47 13.73
N GLY A 34 14.45 18.80 13.38
CA GLY A 34 15.19 18.06 12.37
C GLY A 34 15.47 16.64 12.86
N PHE A 35 15.54 15.68 11.94
CA PHE A 35 15.89 14.31 12.25
C PHE A 35 17.01 13.84 11.34
N GLU A 36 18.12 13.43 11.93
CA GLU A 36 19.26 12.87 11.22
C GLU A 36 19.33 11.37 11.47
N VAL A 37 19.79 10.64 10.45
CA VAL A 37 20.07 9.20 10.55
C VAL A 37 21.44 8.97 9.95
N SER A 38 22.29 8.25 10.66
CA SER A 38 23.62 7.87 10.22
C SER A 38 23.84 6.38 10.46
N PHE A 39 24.60 5.75 9.57
CA PHE A 39 25.10 4.40 9.78
C PHE A 39 26.51 4.45 10.32
N ASP A 40 26.71 3.86 11.50
CA ASP A 40 28.04 3.61 12.02
C ASP A 40 28.58 2.34 11.35
N ARG A 41 29.63 2.48 10.55
CA ARG A 41 30.23 1.36 9.80
C ARG A 41 31.04 0.43 10.68
N ASP A 42 31.58 0.92 11.79
CA ASP A 42 32.45 0.13 12.67
C ASP A 42 31.62 -0.70 13.64
N GLU A 43 30.49 -0.15 14.09
CA GLU A 43 29.54 -0.85 14.97
C GLU A 43 28.40 -1.55 14.21
N GLU A 44 28.30 -1.32 12.90
CA GLU A 44 27.21 -1.80 12.03
C GLU A 44 25.80 -1.43 12.54
N VAL A 45 25.67 -0.31 13.26
CA VAL A 45 24.41 0.18 13.84
C VAL A 45 23.88 1.43 13.16
N ILE A 46 22.56 1.56 13.11
CA ILE A 46 21.88 2.79 12.75
C ILE A 46 21.76 3.67 14.00
N ARG A 47 22.36 4.85 13.94
CA ARG A 47 22.17 5.91 14.92
C ARG A 47 21.22 6.96 14.38
N MET A 48 20.30 7.38 15.23
CA MET A 48 19.32 8.40 14.90
C MET A 48 19.51 9.58 15.85
N SER A 49 19.21 10.80 15.41
CA SER A 49 19.26 11.95 16.30
C SER A 49 18.26 13.01 15.93
N SER A 50 17.53 13.51 16.91
CA SER A 50 16.72 14.72 16.75
C SER A 50 17.58 15.94 16.97
N ASP A 51 17.52 16.92 16.06
CA ASP A 51 18.16 18.22 16.20
C ASP A 51 17.09 19.30 16.45
N CYS A 52 16.90 19.65 17.72
CA CYS A 52 15.89 20.60 18.15
C CYS A 52 16.53 21.98 18.42
N PRO A 53 16.01 23.09 17.84
CA PRO A 53 16.52 24.43 18.12
C PRO A 53 16.50 24.82 19.61
N ASP A 54 15.55 24.26 20.36
CA ASP A 54 15.34 24.58 21.79
C ASP A 54 16.04 23.60 22.74
N CYS A 55 16.20 22.33 22.36
CA CYS A 55 16.72 21.27 23.22
C CYS A 55 18.09 20.73 22.81
N GLY A 56 18.60 21.17 21.65
CA GLY A 56 19.82 20.65 21.05
C GLY A 56 19.63 19.26 20.45
N LYS A 57 20.76 18.57 20.26
CA LYS A 57 20.83 17.24 19.65
C LYS A 57 20.54 16.16 20.70
N THR A 58 19.55 15.31 20.45
CA THR A 58 19.24 14.13 21.27
C THR A 58 19.47 12.88 20.44
N THR A 59 20.34 11.99 20.91
CA THR A 59 20.61 10.71 20.25
C THR A 59 19.54 9.68 20.59
N LEU A 60 19.08 8.98 19.57
CA LEU A 60 18.06 7.95 19.59
C LEU A 60 18.65 6.65 19.05
N VAL A 61 18.35 5.57 19.75
CA VAL A 61 18.85 4.22 19.45
C VAL A 61 17.64 3.34 19.12
N PRO A 62 17.58 2.77 17.90
CA PRO A 62 16.60 1.76 17.59
C PRO A 62 17.01 0.45 18.26
N TYR A 63 16.06 -0.28 18.82
CA TYR A 63 16.28 -1.62 19.37
C TYR A 63 15.11 -2.54 18.99
N VAL A 64 15.36 -3.84 19.03
CA VAL A 64 14.34 -4.85 18.76
C VAL A 64 13.82 -5.39 20.07
N THR A 65 12.50 -5.34 20.28
CA THR A 65 11.86 -5.87 21.48
C THR A 65 11.95 -7.40 21.53
N GLU A 66 11.59 -8.02 22.65
CA GLU A 66 11.58 -9.48 22.76
C GLU A 66 10.65 -10.13 21.73
N GLU A 67 9.55 -9.45 21.40
CA GLU A 67 8.52 -9.85 20.46
C GLU A 67 8.91 -9.61 18.99
N GLY A 68 10.02 -8.92 18.72
CA GLY A 68 10.51 -8.65 17.37
C GLY A 68 10.08 -7.32 16.76
N ASP A 69 9.42 -6.45 17.53
CA ASP A 69 9.09 -5.09 17.09
C ASP A 69 10.33 -4.18 17.12
N ILE A 70 10.37 -3.19 16.23
CA ILE A 70 11.41 -2.15 16.29
C ILE A 70 10.89 -0.97 17.13
N ALA A 71 11.53 -0.72 18.26
CA ALA A 71 11.26 0.40 19.15
C ALA A 71 12.43 1.38 19.17
N ILE A 72 12.23 2.54 19.78
CA ILE A 72 13.23 3.61 19.87
C ILE A 72 13.32 4.07 21.30
N GLU A 73 14.54 4.26 21.77
CA GLU A 73 14.83 4.93 23.03
C GLU A 73 15.84 6.06 22.85
N THR A 74 15.82 7.01 23.77
CA THR A 74 16.95 7.94 23.95
C THR A 74 18.15 7.18 24.52
N VAL A 75 19.37 7.69 24.33
CA VAL A 75 20.58 7.15 25.00
C VAL A 75 20.46 7.07 26.53
N GLU A 76 19.60 7.88 27.14
CA GLU A 76 19.30 7.85 28.58
C GLU A 76 18.30 6.75 28.98
N GLY A 77 17.85 5.91 28.04
CA GLY A 77 16.94 4.78 28.27
C GLY A 77 15.44 5.12 28.30
N SER A 78 15.05 6.34 27.92
CA SER A 78 13.63 6.71 27.81
C SER A 78 13.03 6.28 26.48
N ALA A 79 11.90 5.55 26.52
CA ALA A 79 11.16 5.19 25.32
C ALA A 79 10.67 6.42 24.54
N TYR A 80 10.84 6.38 23.21
CA TYR A 80 10.44 7.45 22.30
C TYR A 80 9.33 6.96 21.38
N GLU A 81 8.15 7.57 21.52
CA GLU A 81 7.04 7.44 20.58
C GLU A 81 7.16 8.52 19.49
N PRO A 82 7.45 8.14 18.24
CA PRO A 82 7.67 9.10 17.18
C PRO A 82 6.41 9.65 16.54
N ASP A 83 5.32 8.88 16.53
CA ASP A 83 4.05 9.34 15.97
C ASP A 83 3.35 10.23 17.00
N GLN A 84 3.08 11.48 16.64
CA GLN A 84 2.47 12.45 17.55
C GLN A 84 1.08 12.00 18.02
N GLY A 85 0.29 11.39 17.14
CA GLY A 85 -1.03 10.86 17.51
C GLY A 85 -0.91 9.74 18.53
N CYS A 86 0.03 8.82 18.31
CA CYS A 86 0.33 7.75 19.26
C CYS A 86 0.82 8.30 20.59
N PHE A 87 1.72 9.31 20.58
CA PHE A 87 2.21 9.95 21.79
C PHE A 87 1.09 10.64 22.58
N GLU A 88 0.21 11.39 21.91
CA GLU A 88 -0.93 12.03 22.54
C GLU A 88 -1.89 11.03 23.17
N ILE A 89 -2.11 9.88 22.53
CA ILE A 89 -2.97 8.82 23.06
C ILE A 89 -2.32 8.17 24.29
N LEU A 90 -1.01 7.90 24.25
CA LEU A 90 -0.27 7.25 25.34
C LEU A 90 -0.05 8.17 26.55
N SER A 91 0.22 9.46 26.31
CA SER A 91 0.51 10.46 27.35
C SER A 91 -0.70 10.81 28.23
N ARG A 92 -1.92 10.59 27.74
CA ARG A 92 -3.15 10.71 28.54
C ARG A 92 -3.29 9.61 29.60
N GLY A 93 -2.45 8.57 29.55
CA GLY A 93 -2.51 7.42 30.43
C GLY A 93 -3.72 6.51 30.15
N PRO A 94 -3.87 5.40 30.90
CA PRO A 94 -5.08 4.60 30.82
C PRO A 94 -6.28 5.43 31.31
N ALA A 95 -7.28 5.62 30.44
CA ALA A 95 -8.57 6.18 30.86
C ALA A 95 -9.24 5.25 31.88
N ASP A 96 -10.15 5.82 32.68
CA ASP A 96 -10.93 5.09 33.68
C ASP A 96 -11.54 3.80 33.06
N PRO A 97 -11.24 2.60 33.60
CA PRO A 97 -11.72 1.32 33.05
C PRO A 97 -13.25 1.16 33.11
N SER A 98 -13.98 2.05 33.79
CA SER A 98 -15.45 2.03 33.79
C SER A 98 -16.01 2.74 32.55
N GLY A 99 -16.14 2.00 31.45
CA GLY A 99 -16.88 2.41 30.25
C GLY A 99 -15.97 2.74 29.08
N ALA A 100 -15.51 1.72 28.34
CA ALA A 100 -15.03 1.94 26.99
C ALA A 100 -16.19 2.60 26.21
N ALA A 101 -15.96 3.77 25.65
CA ALA A 101 -16.89 4.37 24.69
C ALA A 101 -16.41 4.02 23.27
N PRO A 102 -17.29 3.93 22.26
CA PRO A 102 -16.88 3.68 20.87
C PRO A 102 -15.75 4.60 20.40
N GLU A 103 -15.77 5.87 20.80
CA GLU A 103 -14.76 6.88 20.47
C GLU A 103 -13.37 6.50 21.02
N ARG A 104 -13.32 5.83 22.18
CA ARG A 104 -12.06 5.35 22.75
C ARG A 104 -11.48 4.21 21.93
N LEU A 105 -12.33 3.29 21.46
CA LEU A 105 -11.86 2.21 20.60
C LEU A 105 -11.39 2.76 19.24
N GLU A 106 -12.02 3.80 18.71
CA GLU A 106 -11.52 4.50 17.52
C GLU A 106 -10.15 5.17 17.73
N GLU A 107 -9.91 5.77 18.90
CA GLU A 107 -8.57 6.25 19.29
C GLU A 107 -7.55 5.11 19.33
N LEU A 108 -7.87 3.99 19.96
CA LEU A 108 -6.97 2.84 20.04
C LEU A 108 -6.74 2.18 18.68
N SER A 109 -7.73 2.16 17.78
CA SER A 109 -7.57 1.71 16.41
C SER A 109 -6.57 2.59 15.64
N ARG A 110 -6.59 3.92 15.88
CA ARG A 110 -5.57 4.85 15.32
C ARG A 110 -4.18 4.58 15.89
N LEU A 111 -4.07 4.31 17.19
CA LEU A 111 -2.82 3.92 17.83
C LEU A 111 -2.25 2.62 17.22
N ALA A 112 -3.07 1.58 17.08
CA ALA A 112 -2.67 0.32 16.46
C ALA A 112 -2.14 0.55 15.04
N LYS A 113 -2.86 1.34 14.23
CA LYS A 113 -2.41 1.69 12.88
C LYS A 113 -1.05 2.42 12.89
N GLY A 114 -0.88 3.43 13.74
CA GLY A 114 0.39 4.15 13.85
C GLY A 114 1.54 3.24 14.32
N TRP A 115 1.27 2.25 15.17
CA TRP A 115 2.22 1.21 15.54
C TRP A 115 2.61 0.30 14.38
N ALA A 116 1.66 -0.15 13.57
CA ALA A 116 1.95 -0.92 12.35
C ALA A 116 2.84 -0.12 11.37
N ASP A 117 2.53 1.17 11.18
CA ASP A 117 3.28 2.09 10.32
C ASP A 117 4.71 2.33 10.85
N THR A 118 4.90 2.30 12.17
CA THR A 118 6.19 2.48 12.87
C THR A 118 6.92 1.17 13.16
N ARG A 119 6.60 0.07 12.44
CA ARG A 119 7.26 -1.24 12.60
C ARG A 119 7.06 -1.91 13.97
N ARG A 120 6.08 -1.47 14.75
CA ARG A 120 5.59 -2.16 15.95
C ARG A 120 4.37 -3.01 15.62
N ARG A 121 4.58 -3.97 14.72
CA ARG A 121 3.50 -4.77 14.12
C ARG A 121 2.94 -5.79 15.10
N HIS A 122 3.76 -6.34 16.00
CA HIS A 122 3.30 -7.24 17.06
C HIS A 122 2.43 -6.48 18.07
N ALA A 123 2.90 -5.34 18.59
CA ALA A 123 2.12 -4.49 19.48
C ALA A 123 0.82 -3.99 18.82
N SER A 124 0.87 -3.61 17.54
CA SER A 124 -0.32 -3.29 16.75
C SER A 124 -1.31 -4.45 16.68
N ALA A 125 -0.82 -5.67 16.42
CA ALA A 125 -1.68 -6.84 16.29
C ALA A 125 -2.36 -7.19 17.61
N GLU A 126 -1.61 -7.18 18.72
CA GLU A 126 -2.16 -7.45 20.05
C GLU A 126 -3.18 -6.40 20.48
N LEU A 127 -2.89 -5.11 20.28
CA LEU A 127 -3.85 -4.03 20.53
C LEU A 127 -5.09 -4.20 19.64
N GLY A 128 -4.91 -4.50 18.35
CA GLY A 128 -5.99 -4.75 17.41
C GLY A 128 -6.91 -5.91 17.80
N LYS A 129 -6.36 -7.02 18.32
CA LYS A 129 -7.13 -8.16 18.86
C LYS A 129 -7.96 -7.74 20.09
N SER A 130 -7.36 -6.95 20.98
CA SER A 130 -8.06 -6.46 22.18
C SER A 130 -9.24 -5.55 21.83
N ILE A 131 -9.06 -4.66 20.84
CA ILE A 131 -10.13 -3.76 20.35
C ILE A 131 -11.28 -4.56 19.73
N ALA A 132 -10.97 -5.56 18.88
CA ALA A 132 -12.00 -6.42 18.29
C ALA A 132 -12.79 -7.18 19.37
N THR A 133 -12.09 -7.69 20.39
CA THR A 133 -12.74 -8.36 21.53
C THR A 133 -13.65 -7.41 22.30
N GLU A 134 -13.25 -6.15 22.48
CA GLU A 134 -14.07 -5.15 23.16
C GLU A 134 -15.29 -4.73 22.35
N TYR A 135 -15.18 -4.57 21.02
CA TYR A 135 -16.38 -4.38 20.18
C TYR A 135 -17.34 -5.57 20.30
N ARG A 136 -16.81 -6.80 20.27
CA ARG A 136 -17.62 -8.02 20.44
C ARG A 136 -18.30 -8.09 21.81
N SER A 137 -17.66 -7.65 22.89
CA SER A 137 -18.22 -7.67 24.25
C SER A 137 -19.33 -6.63 24.47
N ASN A 138 -19.44 -5.65 23.57
CA ASN A 138 -20.43 -4.57 23.62
C ASN A 138 -21.57 -4.70 22.59
N LEU A 139 -21.65 -5.82 21.85
CA LEU A 139 -22.74 -6.08 20.92
C LEU A 139 -24.12 -5.99 21.61
N GLY A 140 -25.04 -5.23 21.02
CA GLY A 140 -26.41 -5.09 21.49
C GLY A 140 -26.61 -4.14 22.68
N LYS A 141 -25.56 -3.44 23.13
CA LYS A 141 -25.66 -2.38 24.14
C LYS A 141 -26.06 -1.05 23.50
N GLU A 142 -26.70 -0.18 24.28
CA GLU A 142 -27.05 1.18 23.84
C GLU A 142 -25.78 1.98 23.47
N GLY A 143 -25.78 2.63 22.30
CA GLY A 143 -24.63 3.36 21.78
C GLY A 143 -23.58 2.50 21.07
N TRP A 144 -23.87 1.22 20.82
CA TRP A 144 -22.98 0.25 20.17
C TRP A 144 -23.62 -0.41 18.93
N GLU A 145 -24.50 0.31 18.24
CA GLU A 145 -25.26 -0.19 17.10
C GLU A 145 -24.35 -0.71 15.97
N ASP A 146 -23.22 -0.02 15.73
CA ASP A 146 -22.24 -0.38 14.69
C ASP A 146 -21.12 -1.31 15.20
N ALA A 147 -21.19 -1.79 16.44
CA ALA A 147 -20.10 -2.56 17.05
C ALA A 147 -19.77 -3.85 16.28
N LYS A 148 -20.78 -4.45 15.63
CA LYS A 148 -20.60 -5.66 14.80
C LYS A 148 -19.71 -5.37 13.59
N ASP A 149 -19.99 -4.31 12.85
CA ASP A 149 -19.22 -3.93 11.66
C ASP A 149 -17.84 -3.39 12.02
N ARG A 150 -17.75 -2.61 13.11
CA ARG A 150 -16.47 -2.10 13.64
C ARG A 150 -15.57 -3.24 14.12
N CYS A 151 -16.14 -4.26 14.76
CA CYS A 151 -15.42 -5.48 15.12
C CYS A 151 -14.82 -6.14 13.88
N LEU A 152 -15.62 -6.38 12.84
CA LEU A 152 -15.19 -7.06 11.61
C LEU A 152 -14.13 -6.25 10.84
N ALA A 153 -14.29 -4.93 10.79
CA ALA A 153 -13.30 -4.03 10.19
C ALA A 153 -11.98 -4.03 10.96
N GLN A 154 -12.03 -4.01 12.29
CA GLN A 154 -10.84 -4.10 13.14
C GLN A 154 -10.14 -5.46 12.96
N CYS A 155 -10.88 -6.57 12.99
CA CYS A 155 -10.32 -7.90 12.74
C CYS A 155 -9.62 -7.98 11.38
N SER A 156 -10.24 -7.46 10.33
CA SER A 156 -9.63 -7.43 8.99
C SER A 156 -8.34 -6.61 8.96
N SER A 157 -8.33 -5.45 9.62
CA SER A 157 -7.14 -4.59 9.70
C SER A 157 -6.00 -5.28 10.46
N THR A 158 -6.31 -5.87 11.61
CA THR A 158 -5.36 -6.65 12.42
C THR A 158 -4.81 -7.86 11.66
N ALA A 159 -5.68 -8.60 10.95
CA ALA A 159 -5.29 -9.76 10.16
C ALA A 159 -4.35 -9.39 9.02
N ASN A 160 -4.56 -8.25 8.35
CA ASN A 160 -3.64 -7.77 7.32
C ASN A 160 -2.25 -7.46 7.88
N VAL A 161 -2.14 -6.88 9.07
CA VAL A 161 -0.84 -6.65 9.75
C VAL A 161 -0.12 -7.98 10.01
N LEU A 162 -0.86 -9.01 10.43
CA LEU A 162 -0.31 -10.36 10.64
C LEU A 162 0.17 -10.98 9.32
N ILE A 163 -0.63 -10.89 8.24
CA ILE A 163 -0.25 -11.39 6.91
C ILE A 163 1.01 -10.70 6.38
N GLU A 164 1.10 -9.37 6.50
CA GLU A 164 2.29 -8.58 6.12
C GLU A 164 3.54 -8.89 6.96
N SER A 165 3.35 -9.56 8.10
CA SER A 165 4.40 -10.05 8.99
C SER A 165 4.70 -11.54 8.77
N ASN A 166 4.18 -12.14 7.70
CA ASN A 166 4.27 -13.57 7.38
C ASN A 166 3.62 -14.49 8.44
N LEU A 167 2.63 -13.98 9.19
CA LEU A 167 1.86 -14.71 10.20
C LEU A 167 0.44 -15.01 9.68
N THR A 168 0.33 -15.54 8.46
CA THR A 168 -0.96 -15.82 7.80
C THR A 168 -1.82 -16.82 8.57
N LYS A 169 -1.21 -17.79 9.28
CA LYS A 169 -1.94 -18.74 10.13
C LYS A 169 -2.64 -18.05 11.28
N ASP A 170 -1.94 -17.18 12.00
CA ASP A 170 -2.50 -16.38 13.10
C ASP A 170 -3.62 -15.46 12.59
N ALA A 171 -3.45 -14.90 11.38
CA ALA A 171 -4.50 -14.13 10.72
C ALA A 171 -5.76 -14.98 10.44
N LEU A 172 -5.60 -16.23 9.99
CA LEU A 172 -6.71 -17.16 9.79
C LEU A 172 -7.38 -17.57 11.10
N GLU A 173 -6.63 -17.79 12.16
CA GLU A 173 -7.19 -18.05 13.50
C GLU A 173 -8.07 -16.88 13.93
N LEU A 174 -7.60 -15.64 13.76
CA LEU A 174 -8.38 -14.44 14.04
C LEU A 174 -9.64 -14.36 13.15
N PHE A 175 -9.51 -14.61 11.84
CA PHE A 175 -10.68 -14.63 10.96
C PHE A 175 -11.70 -15.70 11.36
N ASN A 176 -11.25 -16.90 11.75
CA ASN A 176 -12.14 -17.99 12.14
C ASN A 176 -12.84 -17.71 13.48
N GLU A 177 -12.16 -17.05 14.42
CA GLU A 177 -12.74 -16.64 15.71
C GLU A 177 -13.93 -15.68 15.52
N PHE A 178 -13.81 -14.73 14.59
CA PHE A 178 -14.82 -13.68 14.38
C PHE A 178 -15.78 -13.96 13.19
N LEU A 179 -15.57 -15.05 12.44
CA LEU A 179 -16.43 -15.45 11.32
C LEU A 179 -17.93 -15.55 11.69
N PRO A 180 -18.35 -16.07 12.86
CA PRO A 180 -19.77 -16.11 13.23
C PRO A 180 -20.45 -14.74 13.27
N LEU A 181 -19.70 -13.64 13.42
CA LEU A 181 -20.26 -12.29 13.35
C LEU A 181 -20.64 -11.87 11.92
N THR A 182 -20.30 -12.64 10.89
CA THR A 182 -20.76 -12.37 9.53
C THR A 182 -22.14 -12.96 9.26
N GLU A 183 -22.60 -13.89 10.10
CA GLU A 183 -23.93 -14.50 9.99
C GLU A 183 -25.02 -13.45 10.17
N ASP A 184 -25.99 -13.47 9.25
CA ASP A 184 -27.10 -12.52 9.16
C ASP A 184 -26.67 -11.03 9.22
N ASN A 185 -25.45 -10.71 8.74
CA ASN A 185 -24.94 -9.35 8.65
C ASN A 185 -24.72 -8.92 7.19
N PRO A 186 -25.73 -8.33 6.53
CA PRO A 186 -25.61 -7.91 5.13
C PRO A 186 -24.92 -6.53 4.98
N SER A 187 -23.78 -6.32 5.66
CA SER A 187 -22.99 -5.08 5.60
C SER A 187 -21.78 -5.20 4.68
N GLY A 188 -21.27 -4.07 4.19
CA GLY A 188 -20.02 -4.02 3.43
C GLY A 188 -18.84 -4.57 4.24
N ALA A 189 -18.78 -4.25 5.54
CA ALA A 189 -17.76 -4.76 6.45
C ALA A 189 -17.76 -6.29 6.58
N ALA A 190 -18.93 -6.92 6.69
CA ALA A 190 -19.04 -8.38 6.76
C ALA A 190 -18.61 -9.06 5.47
N PHE A 191 -19.03 -8.54 4.31
CA PHE A 191 -18.58 -9.09 3.03
C PHE A 191 -17.07 -8.89 2.83
N ALA A 192 -16.53 -7.71 3.14
CA ALA A 192 -15.10 -7.44 3.05
C ALA A 192 -14.27 -8.37 3.95
N PHE A 193 -14.75 -8.66 5.17
CA PHE A 193 -14.14 -9.64 6.07
C PHE A 193 -14.03 -11.02 5.42
N ILE A 194 -15.11 -11.51 4.81
CA ILE A 194 -15.11 -12.82 4.13
C ILE A 194 -14.16 -12.82 2.92
N LEU A 195 -14.11 -11.72 2.16
CA LEU A 195 -13.19 -11.59 1.02
C LEU A 195 -11.72 -11.63 1.48
N ASN A 196 -11.36 -10.89 2.54
CA ASN A 196 -10.01 -10.89 3.11
C ASN A 196 -9.61 -12.27 3.65
N ARG A 197 -10.51 -12.92 4.40
CA ARG A 197 -10.34 -14.31 4.85
C ARG A 197 -10.08 -15.25 3.68
N SER A 198 -10.77 -15.06 2.56
CA SER A 198 -10.62 -15.91 1.37
C SER A 198 -9.21 -15.82 0.75
N PHE A 199 -8.56 -14.65 0.79
CA PHE A 199 -7.17 -14.53 0.36
C PHE A 199 -6.18 -15.18 1.33
N ALA A 200 -6.43 -15.09 2.64
CA ALA A 200 -5.64 -15.80 3.64
C ALA A 200 -5.74 -17.33 3.48
N LEU A 201 -6.95 -17.86 3.26
CA LEU A 201 -7.18 -19.28 2.97
C LEU A 201 -6.43 -19.74 1.72
N PHE A 202 -6.47 -18.93 0.66
CA PHE A 202 -5.74 -19.21 -0.57
C PHE A 202 -4.24 -19.30 -0.33
N SER A 203 -3.69 -18.37 0.46
CA SER A 203 -2.27 -18.30 0.79
C SER A 203 -1.79 -19.51 1.60
N GLU A 204 -2.64 -20.05 2.47
CA GLU A 204 -2.37 -21.31 3.20
C GLU A 204 -2.72 -22.58 2.40
N GLY A 205 -3.09 -22.45 1.13
CA GLY A 205 -3.32 -23.56 0.22
C GLY A 205 -4.75 -24.11 0.20
N ASP A 206 -5.68 -23.59 0.99
CA ASP A 206 -7.11 -23.94 0.89
C ASP A 206 -7.80 -23.17 -0.25
N THR A 207 -7.40 -23.54 -1.47
CA THR A 207 -7.92 -22.92 -2.68
C THR A 207 -9.38 -23.28 -2.97
N LYS A 208 -9.93 -24.31 -2.33
CA LYS A 208 -11.32 -24.75 -2.54
C LYS A 208 -12.25 -23.88 -1.71
N GLU A 209 -12.01 -23.82 -0.40
CA GLU A 209 -12.80 -23.01 0.52
C GLU A 209 -12.74 -21.53 0.14
N SER A 210 -11.53 -21.02 -0.14
CA SER A 210 -11.31 -19.65 -0.62
C SER A 210 -12.22 -19.26 -1.80
N THR A 211 -12.24 -20.08 -2.86
CA THR A 211 -13.08 -19.76 -4.04
C THR A 211 -14.57 -19.94 -3.76
N SER A 212 -14.98 -20.91 -2.94
CA SER A 212 -16.40 -21.09 -2.60
C SER A 212 -16.93 -19.92 -1.78
N SER A 213 -16.18 -19.44 -0.78
CA SER A 213 -16.61 -18.31 0.07
C SER A 213 -16.82 -17.03 -0.76
N VAL A 214 -15.92 -16.71 -1.68
CA VAL A 214 -16.11 -15.55 -2.57
C VAL A 214 -17.35 -15.71 -3.47
N ARG A 215 -17.61 -16.92 -3.98
CA ARG A 215 -18.82 -17.18 -4.79
C ARG A 215 -20.10 -17.05 -3.98
N GLU A 216 -20.10 -17.46 -2.71
CA GLU A 216 -21.24 -17.28 -1.80
C GLU A 216 -21.51 -15.80 -1.54
N VAL A 217 -20.46 -15.00 -1.30
CA VAL A 217 -20.56 -13.53 -1.19
C VAL A 217 -21.14 -12.92 -2.46
N ILE A 218 -20.64 -13.30 -3.64
CA ILE A 218 -21.20 -12.82 -4.92
C ILE A 218 -22.67 -13.20 -5.07
N ALA A 219 -23.04 -14.44 -4.74
CA ALA A 219 -24.42 -14.89 -4.85
C ALA A 219 -25.36 -14.12 -3.90
N ALA A 220 -24.88 -13.80 -2.69
CA ALA A 220 -25.62 -12.93 -1.77
C ALA A 220 -25.78 -11.53 -2.38
N LEU A 221 -24.70 -10.88 -2.78
CA LEU A 221 -24.71 -9.53 -3.36
C LEU A 221 -25.53 -9.43 -4.66
N ASP A 222 -25.55 -10.47 -5.48
CA ASP A 222 -26.39 -10.54 -6.68
C ASP A 222 -27.89 -10.54 -6.33
N ARG A 223 -28.29 -11.30 -5.29
CA ARG A 223 -29.66 -11.26 -4.76
C ARG A 223 -30.00 -9.87 -4.21
N MET A 224 -29.11 -9.32 -3.39
CA MET A 224 -29.29 -7.96 -2.81
C MET A 224 -29.46 -6.89 -3.87
N LYS A 225 -28.70 -6.99 -4.97
CA LYS A 225 -28.82 -6.08 -6.11
C LYS A 225 -30.18 -6.21 -6.80
N SER A 226 -30.68 -7.43 -6.98
CA SER A 226 -31.99 -7.65 -7.62
C SER A 226 -33.16 -7.09 -6.81
N GLU A 227 -32.98 -7.00 -5.49
CA GLU A 227 -33.95 -6.47 -4.53
C GLU A 227 -33.66 -4.99 -4.17
N ASN A 228 -32.67 -4.36 -4.84
CA ASN A 228 -32.27 -2.96 -4.68
C ASN A 228 -31.88 -2.56 -3.25
N HIS A 229 -31.17 -3.44 -2.53
CA HIS A 229 -30.76 -3.22 -1.14
C HIS A 229 -29.27 -3.51 -0.90
N LEU A 230 -28.41 -3.23 -1.89
CA LEU A 230 -26.96 -3.33 -1.69
C LEU A 230 -26.50 -2.50 -0.48
N PRO A 231 -25.45 -2.94 0.25
CA PRO A 231 -24.93 -2.20 1.39
C PRO A 231 -24.51 -0.79 0.99
N ALA A 232 -24.98 0.22 1.72
CA ALA A 232 -24.70 1.63 1.40
C ALA A 232 -23.32 2.10 1.89
N ASP A 233 -22.76 1.41 2.88
CA ASP A 233 -21.44 1.66 3.48
C ASP A 233 -20.29 1.33 2.52
N ASP A 234 -20.49 0.41 1.57
CA ASP A 234 -19.55 0.11 0.50
C ASP A 234 -20.26 -0.08 -0.86
N PRO A 235 -20.45 1.00 -1.64
CA PRO A 235 -21.06 0.94 -2.96
C PRO A 235 -20.34 0.02 -3.95
N PHE A 236 -19.05 -0.28 -3.73
CA PHE A 236 -18.22 -1.06 -4.63
C PHE A 236 -18.05 -2.52 -4.17
N ILE A 237 -18.68 -2.96 -3.06
CA ILE A 237 -18.46 -4.29 -2.48
C ILE A 237 -18.70 -5.44 -3.47
N ARG A 238 -19.71 -5.32 -4.34
CA ARG A 238 -20.00 -6.32 -5.38
C ARG A 238 -18.89 -6.35 -6.43
N SER A 239 -18.39 -5.19 -6.85
CA SER A 239 -17.22 -5.13 -7.73
C SER A 239 -15.97 -5.72 -7.07
N ARG A 240 -15.76 -5.47 -5.77
CA ARG A 240 -14.64 -6.04 -4.98
C ARG A 240 -14.74 -7.56 -4.91
N ALA A 241 -15.93 -8.11 -4.71
CA ALA A 241 -16.14 -9.55 -4.67
C ALA A 241 -15.83 -10.21 -6.03
N TYR A 242 -16.26 -9.60 -7.14
CA TYR A 242 -15.94 -10.09 -8.48
C TYR A 242 -14.44 -9.95 -8.82
N GLU A 243 -13.79 -8.88 -8.38
CA GLU A 243 -12.34 -8.70 -8.53
C GLU A 243 -11.57 -9.77 -7.74
N ALA A 244 -11.94 -10.00 -6.48
CA ALA A 244 -11.36 -11.06 -5.66
C ALA A 244 -11.50 -12.45 -6.30
N LEU A 245 -12.69 -12.76 -6.82
CA LEU A 245 -12.89 -14.01 -7.57
C LEU A 245 -11.98 -14.08 -8.80
N GLY A 246 -11.86 -12.98 -9.54
CA GLY A 246 -10.99 -12.88 -10.71
C GLY A 246 -9.53 -13.17 -10.38
N VAL A 247 -9.00 -12.60 -9.29
CA VAL A 247 -7.62 -12.83 -8.83
C VAL A 247 -7.41 -14.30 -8.47
N LEU A 248 -8.30 -14.87 -7.65
CA LEU A 248 -8.21 -16.26 -7.22
C LEU A 248 -8.29 -17.25 -8.40
N LEU A 249 -9.16 -16.99 -9.37
CA LEU A 249 -9.27 -17.80 -10.58
C LEU A 249 -8.03 -17.68 -11.48
N SER A 250 -7.47 -16.48 -11.61
CA SER A 250 -6.20 -16.26 -12.33
C SER A 250 -5.07 -17.08 -11.70
N ALA A 251 -4.94 -17.03 -10.37
CA ALA A 251 -3.93 -17.78 -9.64
C ALA A 251 -4.10 -19.31 -9.79
N LYS A 252 -5.32 -19.78 -10.04
CA LYS A 252 -5.66 -21.18 -10.35
C LYS A 252 -5.57 -21.52 -11.85
N ASN A 253 -5.05 -20.59 -12.67
CA ASN A 253 -4.95 -20.70 -14.11
C ASN A 253 -6.31 -20.91 -14.84
N ASP A 254 -7.44 -20.56 -14.19
CA ASP A 254 -8.75 -20.47 -14.85
C ASP A 254 -8.89 -19.09 -15.52
N LYS A 255 -8.21 -18.94 -16.64
CA LYS A 255 -8.15 -17.71 -17.42
C LYS A 255 -9.53 -17.22 -17.89
N THR A 256 -10.40 -18.16 -18.29
CA THR A 256 -11.74 -17.80 -18.78
C THR A 256 -12.66 -17.37 -17.63
N GLY A 257 -12.60 -18.08 -16.50
CA GLY A 257 -13.33 -17.70 -15.29
C GLY A 257 -12.86 -16.35 -14.75
N SER A 258 -11.55 -16.15 -14.65
CA SER A 258 -10.95 -14.89 -14.23
C SER A 258 -11.40 -13.72 -15.10
N MET A 259 -11.29 -13.85 -16.42
CA MET A 259 -11.74 -12.82 -17.36
C MET A 259 -13.22 -12.47 -17.18
N LYS A 260 -14.09 -13.46 -16.99
CA LYS A 260 -15.53 -13.21 -16.77
C LYS A 260 -15.78 -12.47 -15.47
N ALA A 261 -15.07 -12.83 -14.39
CA ALA A 261 -15.19 -12.20 -13.09
C ALA A 261 -14.67 -10.75 -13.12
N MET A 262 -13.47 -10.51 -13.67
CA MET A 262 -12.90 -9.17 -13.81
C MET A 262 -13.75 -8.26 -14.70
N LYS A 263 -14.33 -8.80 -15.78
CA LYS A 263 -15.30 -8.06 -16.59
C LYS A 263 -16.49 -7.58 -15.76
N LYS A 264 -17.01 -8.43 -14.87
CA LYS A 264 -18.13 -8.08 -13.98
C LYS A 264 -17.74 -7.03 -12.94
N ALA A 265 -16.54 -7.11 -12.38
CA ALA A 265 -16.02 -6.06 -11.51
C ALA A 265 -15.98 -4.69 -12.22
N PHE A 266 -15.43 -4.65 -13.44
CA PHE A 266 -15.37 -3.44 -14.24
C PHE A 266 -16.77 -2.89 -14.60
N GLU A 267 -17.68 -3.74 -15.09
CA GLU A 267 -19.07 -3.35 -15.42
C GLU A 267 -19.82 -2.81 -14.19
N ASP A 268 -19.63 -3.41 -13.03
CA ASP A 268 -20.26 -2.98 -11.78
C ASP A 268 -19.71 -1.63 -11.30
N SER A 269 -18.40 -1.43 -11.40
CA SER A 269 -17.76 -0.15 -11.06
C SER A 269 -18.31 0.99 -11.93
N LEU A 270 -18.46 0.76 -13.24
CA LEU A 270 -19.12 1.72 -14.14
C LEU A 270 -20.58 1.96 -13.76
N GLY A 271 -21.30 0.91 -13.36
CA GLY A 271 -22.68 1.00 -12.88
C GLY A 271 -22.82 1.90 -11.67
N VAL A 272 -21.96 1.77 -10.66
CA VAL A 272 -21.94 2.63 -9.47
C VAL A 272 -21.67 4.08 -9.86
N LEU A 273 -20.63 4.30 -10.67
CA LEU A 273 -20.21 5.62 -11.13
C LEU A 273 -21.25 6.33 -12.03
N SER A 274 -22.20 5.60 -12.63
CA SER A 274 -23.29 6.21 -13.38
C SER A 274 -24.23 7.07 -12.52
N SER A 275 -24.27 6.82 -11.20
CA SER A 275 -25.11 7.56 -10.26
C SER A 275 -24.38 8.72 -9.58
N LYS A 276 -23.14 8.51 -9.15
CA LYS A 276 -22.31 9.50 -8.46
C LYS A 276 -20.83 9.24 -8.76
N VAL A 277 -20.19 10.20 -9.42
CA VAL A 277 -18.76 10.11 -9.75
C VAL A 277 -17.91 10.74 -8.65
N THR A 278 -17.02 9.94 -8.08
CA THR A 278 -16.01 10.34 -7.10
C THR A 278 -14.61 9.98 -7.63
N GLU A 279 -13.58 10.68 -7.14
CA GLU A 279 -12.19 10.37 -7.52
C GLU A 279 -11.81 8.94 -7.13
N GLU A 280 -12.08 8.53 -5.89
CA GLU A 280 -11.87 7.16 -5.40
C GLU A 280 -12.57 6.09 -6.25
N GLY A 281 -13.80 6.38 -6.69
CA GLY A 281 -14.54 5.47 -7.55
C GLY A 281 -13.92 5.35 -8.94
N LEU A 282 -13.40 6.44 -9.51
CA LEU A 282 -12.66 6.41 -10.78
C LEU A 282 -11.35 5.61 -10.66
N THR A 283 -10.60 5.80 -9.57
CA THR A 283 -9.39 5.01 -9.27
C THR A 283 -9.71 3.53 -9.11
N TRP A 284 -10.78 3.18 -8.39
CA TRP A 284 -11.23 1.80 -8.30
C TRP A 284 -11.61 1.20 -9.67
N MET A 285 -12.32 1.98 -10.50
CA MET A 285 -12.68 1.57 -11.86
C MET A 285 -11.47 1.38 -12.76
N ASN A 286 -10.44 2.25 -12.66
CA ASN A 286 -9.17 2.10 -13.37
C ASN A 286 -8.48 0.77 -12.99
N ARG A 287 -8.39 0.45 -11.69
CA ARG A 287 -7.87 -0.83 -11.20
C ARG A 287 -8.65 -2.00 -11.82
N CYS A 288 -9.98 -2.01 -11.72
CA CYS A 288 -10.79 -3.08 -12.31
C CYS A 288 -10.60 -3.21 -13.83
N SER A 289 -10.43 -2.09 -14.54
CA SER A 289 -10.14 -2.09 -15.98
C SER A 289 -8.80 -2.74 -16.30
N ARG A 290 -7.74 -2.41 -15.53
CA ARG A 290 -6.42 -3.03 -15.68
C ARG A 290 -6.46 -4.52 -15.40
N GLU A 291 -7.06 -4.93 -14.28
CA GLU A 291 -7.18 -6.35 -13.93
C GLU A 291 -7.98 -7.12 -15.00
N TYR A 292 -9.03 -6.51 -15.55
CA TYR A 292 -9.75 -7.07 -16.70
C TYR A 292 -8.89 -7.15 -17.96
N ALA A 293 -8.06 -6.15 -18.23
CA ALA A 293 -7.13 -6.16 -19.36
C ALA A 293 -6.10 -7.29 -19.23
N PHE A 294 -5.49 -7.50 -18.06
CA PHE A 294 -4.59 -8.62 -17.79
C PHE A 294 -5.29 -9.97 -17.95
N ALA A 295 -6.51 -10.13 -17.42
CA ALA A 295 -7.26 -11.37 -17.58
C ALA A 295 -7.61 -11.65 -19.06
N CYS A 296 -7.96 -10.62 -19.83
CA CYS A 296 -8.14 -10.74 -21.29
C CYS A 296 -6.83 -11.13 -22.00
N PHE A 297 -5.70 -10.54 -21.62
CA PHE A 297 -4.41 -10.85 -22.20
C PHE A 297 -4.00 -12.30 -21.95
N GLN A 298 -4.13 -12.77 -20.71
CA GLN A 298 -3.85 -14.15 -20.34
C GLN A 298 -4.74 -15.17 -21.06
N ALA A 299 -5.97 -14.78 -21.41
CA ALA A 299 -6.93 -15.55 -22.20
C ALA A 299 -6.76 -15.36 -23.73
N ASP A 300 -5.61 -14.85 -24.19
CA ASP A 300 -5.28 -14.60 -25.61
C ASP A 300 -6.22 -13.63 -26.34
N MET A 301 -6.95 -12.78 -25.61
CA MET A 301 -7.89 -11.78 -26.13
C MET A 301 -7.27 -10.38 -26.23
N LYS A 302 -6.11 -10.25 -26.88
CA LYS A 302 -5.31 -9.01 -26.94
C LYS A 302 -6.06 -7.76 -27.41
N LYS A 303 -7.03 -7.91 -28.32
CA LYS A 303 -7.86 -6.77 -28.77
C LYS A 303 -8.73 -6.24 -27.64
N ARG A 304 -9.35 -7.14 -26.86
CA ARG A 304 -10.25 -6.79 -25.76
C ARG A 304 -9.50 -6.19 -24.57
N SER A 305 -8.27 -6.65 -24.29
CA SER A 305 -7.46 -6.06 -23.21
C SER A 305 -7.20 -4.58 -23.47
N MET A 306 -6.84 -4.22 -24.71
CA MET A 306 -6.64 -2.81 -25.08
C MET A 306 -7.94 -2.00 -25.13
N GLU A 307 -9.08 -2.63 -25.47
CA GLU A 307 -10.39 -1.96 -25.44
C GLU A 307 -10.79 -1.56 -24.01
N ALA A 308 -10.61 -2.46 -23.03
CA ALA A 308 -10.92 -2.17 -21.62
C ALA A 308 -10.19 -0.91 -21.10
N LEU A 309 -8.87 -0.83 -21.35
CA LEU A 309 -8.06 0.32 -20.93
C LEU A 309 -8.44 1.60 -21.69
N LYS A 310 -8.74 1.50 -22.99
CA LYS A 310 -9.21 2.66 -23.78
C LYS A 310 -10.55 3.18 -23.29
N ASP A 311 -11.45 2.29 -22.89
CA ASP A 311 -12.77 2.67 -22.38
C ASP A 311 -12.67 3.33 -21.00
N ALA A 312 -11.79 2.85 -20.12
CA ALA A 312 -11.48 3.52 -18.86
C ALA A 312 -10.90 4.94 -19.08
N VAL A 313 -9.92 5.08 -19.98
CA VAL A 313 -9.37 6.40 -20.35
C VAL A 313 -10.44 7.34 -20.92
N LYS A 314 -11.32 6.84 -21.81
CA LYS A 314 -12.45 7.61 -22.36
C LYS A 314 -13.50 7.99 -21.31
N PHE A 315 -13.67 7.18 -20.28
CA PHE A 315 -14.57 7.50 -19.18
C PHE A 315 -13.94 8.59 -18.31
N CYS A 316 -12.68 8.42 -17.88
CA CYS A 316 -11.98 9.36 -17.01
C CYS A 316 -11.74 10.73 -17.65
N VAL A 317 -11.48 10.81 -18.97
CA VAL A 317 -11.24 12.11 -19.63
C VAL A 317 -12.44 13.07 -19.54
N GLN A 318 -13.67 12.55 -19.44
CA GLN A 318 -14.87 13.36 -19.27
C GLN A 318 -14.88 14.12 -17.94
N TYR A 319 -14.09 13.66 -16.96
CA TYR A 319 -14.00 14.22 -15.62
C TYR A 319 -12.63 14.84 -15.34
N ARG A 320 -11.75 14.98 -16.35
CA ARG A 320 -10.36 15.42 -16.17
C ARG A 320 -10.21 16.75 -15.43
N ASP A 321 -11.16 17.68 -15.62
CA ASP A 321 -11.06 19.02 -15.01
C ASP A 321 -11.45 18.97 -13.52
N ARG A 322 -12.25 17.97 -13.12
CA ARG A 322 -12.70 17.77 -11.73
C ARG A 322 -11.81 16.78 -10.97
N TYR A 323 -11.37 15.72 -11.63
CA TYR A 323 -10.58 14.63 -11.06
C TYR A 323 -9.36 14.33 -11.96
N PRO A 324 -8.42 15.28 -12.10
CA PRO A 324 -7.28 15.14 -13.02
C PRO A 324 -6.38 13.95 -12.70
N HIS A 325 -6.23 13.57 -11.42
CA HIS A 325 -5.34 12.48 -11.04
C HIS A 325 -5.90 11.11 -11.39
N ALA A 326 -7.21 10.89 -11.23
CA ALA A 326 -7.84 9.66 -11.71
C ALA A 326 -7.73 9.51 -13.23
N TYR A 327 -7.71 10.62 -13.98
CA TYR A 327 -7.45 10.57 -15.41
C TYR A 327 -5.98 10.30 -15.73
N ALA A 328 -5.03 10.93 -15.03
CA ALA A 328 -3.61 10.64 -15.18
C ALA A 328 -3.30 9.17 -14.85
N GLU A 329 -3.89 8.63 -13.78
CA GLU A 329 -3.79 7.22 -13.40
C GLU A 329 -4.31 6.31 -14.52
N ALA A 330 -5.45 6.61 -15.15
CA ALA A 330 -5.96 5.82 -16.28
C ALA A 330 -4.97 5.77 -17.46
N LEU A 331 -4.23 6.85 -17.72
CA LEU A 331 -3.18 6.88 -18.75
C LEU A 331 -1.98 6.02 -18.35
N LEU A 332 -1.56 6.09 -17.08
CA LEU A 332 -0.46 5.29 -16.54
C LEU A 332 -0.77 3.80 -16.53
N GLU A 333 -1.97 3.40 -16.10
CA GLU A 333 -2.40 2.01 -16.07
C GLU A 333 -2.36 1.38 -17.47
N ARG A 334 -2.66 2.17 -18.51
CA ARG A 334 -2.54 1.74 -19.90
C ARG A 334 -1.08 1.57 -20.33
N ALA A 335 -0.19 2.47 -19.95
CA ALA A 335 1.24 2.36 -20.26
C ALA A 335 1.86 1.16 -19.54
N MET A 336 1.56 0.99 -18.25
CA MET A 336 2.01 -0.15 -17.45
C MET A 336 1.57 -1.47 -18.05
N PHE A 337 0.28 -1.63 -18.39
CA PHE A 337 -0.21 -2.85 -19.03
C PHE A 337 0.52 -3.17 -20.33
N ILE A 338 0.77 -2.19 -21.21
CA ILE A 338 1.48 -2.44 -22.48
C ILE A 338 2.90 -2.93 -22.20
N SER A 339 3.61 -2.24 -21.31
CA SER A 339 4.97 -2.62 -20.90
C SER A 339 5.00 -4.04 -20.32
N ASP A 340 4.12 -4.35 -19.36
CA ASP A 340 4.06 -5.65 -18.69
C ASP A 340 3.62 -6.79 -19.60
N SER A 341 2.87 -6.47 -20.67
CA SER A 341 2.51 -7.44 -21.71
C SER A 341 3.69 -7.83 -22.63
N GLY A 342 4.86 -7.23 -22.42
CA GLY A 342 6.07 -7.44 -23.22
C GLY A 342 6.05 -6.71 -24.57
N ALA A 343 5.14 -5.75 -24.75
CA ALA A 343 5.04 -4.95 -25.96
C ALA A 343 5.80 -3.62 -25.79
N GLU A 344 6.43 -3.15 -26.87
CA GLU A 344 6.99 -1.80 -26.91
C GLU A 344 5.88 -0.75 -26.74
N LEU A 345 6.17 0.31 -25.99
CA LEU A 345 5.25 1.43 -25.81
C LEU A 345 5.08 2.18 -27.15
N PRO A 346 3.84 2.33 -27.66
CA PRO A 346 3.61 3.05 -28.90
C PRO A 346 4.01 4.53 -28.79
N PRO A 347 4.45 5.18 -29.90
CA PRO A 347 4.87 6.59 -29.87
C PRO A 347 3.83 7.58 -29.33
N TYR A 348 2.53 7.30 -29.51
CA TYR A 348 1.47 8.16 -28.99
C TYR A 348 1.43 8.22 -27.45
N MET A 349 2.00 7.22 -26.76
CA MET A 349 2.09 7.21 -25.29
C MET A 349 2.94 8.36 -24.78
N ARG A 350 3.86 8.92 -25.58
CA ARG A 350 4.61 10.11 -25.16
C ARG A 350 3.69 11.27 -24.81
N SER A 351 2.69 11.53 -25.66
CA SER A 351 1.69 12.59 -25.44
C SER A 351 0.77 12.29 -24.26
N ASP A 352 0.45 11.01 -24.03
CA ASP A 352 -0.33 10.60 -22.86
C ASP A 352 0.46 10.84 -21.57
N MET A 353 1.76 10.51 -21.57
CA MET A 353 2.63 10.74 -20.41
C MET A 353 2.91 12.23 -20.19
N ASP A 354 3.04 13.04 -21.24
CA ASP A 354 3.10 14.51 -21.11
C ASP A 354 1.85 15.06 -20.40
N THR A 355 0.68 14.54 -20.77
CA THR A 355 -0.60 14.91 -20.13
C THR A 355 -0.63 14.47 -18.66
N ALA A 356 -0.21 13.23 -18.37
CA ALA A 356 -0.15 12.71 -17.00
C ALA A 356 0.82 13.54 -16.14
N ILE A 357 2.00 13.88 -16.65
CA ILE A 357 3.00 14.72 -15.96
C ILE A 357 2.42 16.10 -15.66
N GLU A 358 1.74 16.75 -16.62
CA GLU A 358 1.13 18.07 -16.39
C GLU A 358 0.09 18.04 -15.24
N MET A 359 -0.71 16.97 -15.20
CA MET A 359 -1.74 16.79 -14.17
C MET A 359 -1.14 16.48 -12.80
N LEU A 360 -0.13 15.59 -12.76
CA LEU A 360 0.50 15.14 -11.53
C LEU A 360 1.49 16.15 -10.93
N SER A 361 2.03 17.07 -11.76
CA SER A 361 2.96 18.12 -11.29
C SER A 361 2.27 19.23 -10.50
N LYS A 362 0.93 19.30 -10.52
CA LYS A 362 0.16 20.25 -9.73
C LYS A 362 -0.12 19.60 -8.37
N PRO A 363 0.33 20.18 -7.24
CA PRO A 363 0.11 19.55 -5.93
C PRO A 363 -1.39 19.41 -5.64
N GLY A 364 -1.85 18.15 -5.53
CA GLY A 364 -3.18 17.85 -5.03
C GLY A 364 -3.29 18.06 -3.53
N SER A 365 -4.52 18.12 -3.02
CA SER A 365 -4.82 18.39 -1.60
C SER A 365 -4.40 17.28 -0.63
N ASP A 366 -4.02 16.09 -1.11
CA ASP A 366 -3.82 14.87 -0.31
C ASP A 366 -2.36 14.36 -0.28
N GLY A 367 -1.41 15.01 -0.97
CA GLY A 367 0.02 14.60 -1.01
C GLY A 367 0.32 13.24 -1.68
N TYR A 368 -0.70 12.42 -1.91
CA TYR A 368 -0.63 11.06 -2.46
C TYR A 368 -0.14 11.02 -3.91
N ARG A 369 -0.35 12.12 -4.63
CA ARG A 369 -0.16 12.23 -6.09
C ARG A 369 1.30 12.36 -6.53
N GLY A 370 2.22 12.58 -5.58
CA GLY A 370 3.67 12.53 -5.84
C GLY A 370 4.21 11.13 -6.16
N ALA A 371 3.46 10.06 -5.84
CA ALA A 371 3.90 8.68 -6.10
C ALA A 371 3.77 8.25 -7.58
N LEU A 372 2.81 8.83 -8.32
CA LEU A 372 2.57 8.49 -9.73
C LEU A 372 3.41 9.32 -10.71
N LEU A 373 3.90 10.49 -10.27
CA LEU A 373 4.74 11.36 -11.10
C LEU A 373 6.03 10.67 -11.60
N PRO A 374 6.84 9.98 -10.77
CA PRO A 374 8.01 9.26 -11.27
C PRO A 374 7.65 8.14 -12.25
N VAL A 375 6.50 7.48 -12.08
CA VAL A 375 6.00 6.46 -13.02
C VAL A 375 5.72 7.08 -14.40
N ALA A 376 5.16 8.29 -14.44
CA ALA A 376 4.89 9.00 -15.69
C ALA A 376 6.17 9.36 -16.45
N TYR A 377 7.18 9.88 -15.75
CA TYR A 377 8.51 10.12 -16.33
C TYR A 377 9.16 8.82 -16.82
N PHE A 378 9.07 7.75 -16.02
CA PHE A 378 9.62 6.45 -16.40
C PHE A 378 9.03 5.95 -17.72
N TYR A 379 7.71 5.92 -17.86
CA TYR A 379 7.09 5.47 -19.11
C TYR A 379 7.28 6.45 -20.26
N ARG A 380 7.39 7.77 -20.00
CA ARG A 380 7.76 8.73 -21.06
C ARG A 380 9.16 8.44 -21.60
N SER A 381 10.09 8.05 -20.73
CA SER A 381 11.46 7.72 -21.14
C SER A 381 11.54 6.53 -22.10
N MET A 382 10.62 5.58 -21.95
CA MET A 382 10.50 4.39 -22.78
C MET A 382 9.83 4.64 -24.14
N THR A 383 9.35 5.87 -24.41
CA THR A 383 8.69 6.25 -25.68
C THR A 383 9.62 7.00 -26.65
N GLY A 384 10.94 6.93 -26.43
CA GLY A 384 11.95 7.65 -27.20
C GLY A 384 11.91 7.41 -28.72
N SER A 385 12.34 8.42 -29.47
CA SER A 385 12.33 8.45 -30.95
C SER A 385 13.37 7.55 -31.61
N ASP A 386 14.33 7.03 -30.84
CA ASP A 386 15.36 6.12 -31.30
C ASP A 386 15.22 4.81 -30.52
N LYS A 387 14.94 3.71 -31.21
CA LYS A 387 14.54 2.41 -30.64
C LYS A 387 15.53 1.82 -29.63
N GLU A 388 16.74 2.36 -29.58
CA GLU A 388 17.83 1.89 -28.71
C GLU A 388 18.13 2.85 -27.53
N LYS A 389 17.44 3.99 -27.40
CA LYS A 389 17.78 5.01 -26.39
C LYS A 389 16.57 5.46 -25.61
N LEU A 390 16.50 4.96 -24.36
CA LEU A 390 15.72 5.56 -23.29
C LEU A 390 16.04 7.07 -23.21
N ASP A 391 15.03 7.90 -22.94
CA ASP A 391 15.23 9.33 -22.67
C ASP A 391 15.90 9.50 -21.30
N SER A 392 17.20 9.79 -21.30
CA SER A 392 18.01 9.80 -20.07
C SER A 392 17.58 10.89 -19.10
N ALA A 393 17.07 12.02 -19.58
CA ALA A 393 16.60 13.11 -18.73
C ALA A 393 15.33 12.71 -17.97
N ASP A 394 14.43 11.98 -18.63
CA ASP A 394 13.22 11.46 -18.00
C ASP A 394 13.55 10.35 -16.97
N LEU A 395 14.47 9.43 -17.29
CA LEU A 395 14.93 8.42 -16.33
C LEU A 395 15.61 9.03 -15.12
N GLU A 396 16.49 10.02 -15.32
CA GLU A 396 17.13 10.74 -14.23
C GLU A 396 16.11 11.49 -13.37
N THR A 397 15.09 12.09 -13.99
CA THR A 397 14.01 12.77 -13.25
C THR A 397 13.18 11.77 -12.45
N ALA A 398 12.79 10.63 -13.04
CA ALA A 398 12.07 9.57 -12.34
C ALA A 398 12.88 9.04 -11.15
N TYR A 399 14.16 8.73 -11.38
CA TYR A 399 15.10 8.30 -10.34
C TYR A 399 15.24 9.37 -9.25
N GLY A 400 15.46 10.64 -9.61
CA GLY A 400 15.62 11.74 -8.67
C GLY A 400 14.40 11.91 -7.77
N LEU A 401 13.18 11.91 -8.34
CA LEU A 401 11.94 11.98 -7.55
C LEU A 401 11.79 10.80 -6.57
N LEU A 402 12.16 9.58 -7.01
CA LEU A 402 12.10 8.37 -6.18
C LEU A 402 13.20 8.34 -5.11
N ARG A 403 14.41 8.76 -5.45
CA ARG A 403 15.55 8.92 -4.55
C ARG A 403 15.23 9.96 -3.50
N ASP A 404 14.83 11.17 -3.89
CA ASP A 404 14.47 12.25 -2.98
C ASP A 404 13.32 11.82 -2.09
N GLY A 405 12.32 11.12 -2.65
CA GLY A 405 11.25 10.49 -1.87
C GLY A 405 11.75 9.44 -0.89
N THR A 406 12.81 8.70 -1.19
CA THR A 406 13.41 7.69 -0.31
C THR A 406 14.33 8.30 0.75
N GLU A 407 15.06 9.37 0.42
CA GLU A 407 15.81 10.20 1.36
C GLU A 407 14.87 10.86 2.36
N GLN A 408 13.74 11.36 1.86
CA GLN A 408 12.52 11.71 2.58
C GLN A 408 11.73 10.44 2.89
N GLY A 409 12.35 9.37 3.36
CA GLY A 409 11.71 8.30 4.11
C GLY A 409 10.64 7.40 3.46
N LYS A 410 10.28 7.57 2.18
CA LYS A 410 9.38 6.62 1.49
C LYS A 410 10.07 5.26 1.35
N LEU A 411 9.31 4.19 1.52
CA LEU A 411 9.83 2.85 1.28
C LEU A 411 9.97 2.63 -0.22
N PRO A 412 11.13 2.12 -0.68
CA PRO A 412 11.28 1.60 -2.03
C PRO A 412 10.20 0.54 -2.29
N ASP A 413 9.44 0.72 -3.36
CA ASP A 413 8.43 -0.23 -3.83
C ASP A 413 8.89 -0.91 -5.13
N GLY A 414 7.98 -1.64 -5.77
CA GLY A 414 8.25 -2.28 -7.06
C GLY A 414 8.57 -1.27 -8.18
N VAL A 415 7.99 -0.07 -8.12
CA VAL A 415 8.28 1.02 -9.07
C VAL A 415 9.71 1.53 -8.86
N PHE A 416 10.10 1.80 -7.61
CA PHE A 416 11.46 2.22 -7.28
C PHE A 416 12.49 1.27 -7.86
N THR A 417 12.29 -0.03 -7.62
CA THR A 417 13.21 -1.08 -8.08
C THR A 417 13.30 -1.09 -9.61
N SER A 418 12.17 -1.05 -10.31
CA SER A 418 12.11 -1.04 -11.78
C SER A 418 12.82 0.19 -12.39
N VAL A 419 12.61 1.38 -11.83
CA VAL A 419 13.24 2.62 -12.30
C VAL A 419 14.74 2.59 -12.05
N VAL A 420 15.16 2.22 -10.84
CA VAL A 420 16.58 2.14 -10.46
C VAL A 420 17.34 1.13 -11.31
N ASP A 421 16.81 -0.07 -11.48
CA ASP A 421 17.46 -1.11 -12.28
C ASP A 421 17.59 -0.68 -13.74
N THR A 422 16.54 -0.07 -14.30
CA THR A 422 16.55 0.44 -15.68
C THR A 422 17.57 1.58 -15.84
N TYR A 423 17.59 2.53 -14.90
CA TYR A 423 18.51 3.67 -14.95
C TYR A 423 19.96 3.25 -14.76
N ILE A 424 20.27 2.38 -13.79
CA ILE A 424 21.63 1.84 -13.59
C ILE A 424 22.08 1.05 -14.82
N THR A 425 21.21 0.22 -15.40
CA THR A 425 21.55 -0.55 -16.61
C THR A 425 21.85 0.38 -17.79
N TYR A 426 21.06 1.44 -17.96
CA TYR A 426 21.32 2.47 -18.95
C TYR A 426 22.67 3.16 -18.71
N LEU A 427 22.95 3.58 -17.47
CA LEU A 427 24.20 4.24 -17.10
C LEU A 427 25.41 3.31 -17.24
N ASP A 428 25.33 2.03 -16.89
CA ASP A 428 26.45 1.09 -17.08
C ASP A 428 26.90 1.01 -18.55
N ALA A 429 25.98 1.20 -19.50
CA ALA A 429 26.28 1.20 -20.93
C ALA A 429 26.75 2.57 -21.48
N ASN A 430 26.42 3.67 -20.82
CA ASN A 430 26.59 5.04 -21.38
C ASN A 430 27.46 5.98 -20.51
N ASP A 431 27.45 5.80 -19.18
CA ASP A 431 28.16 6.60 -18.17
C ASP A 431 28.43 5.77 -16.90
N SER A 432 29.53 5.02 -16.90
CA SER A 432 29.91 4.13 -15.79
C SER A 432 30.25 4.86 -14.49
N ASP A 433 30.67 6.12 -14.59
CA ASP A 433 31.03 6.93 -13.42
C ASP A 433 29.76 7.39 -12.69
N ARG A 434 28.73 7.85 -13.42
CA ARG A 434 27.42 8.13 -12.85
C ARG A 434 26.77 6.85 -12.30
N ALA A 435 26.87 5.72 -13.00
CA ALA A 435 26.36 4.44 -12.51
C ALA A 435 26.98 4.06 -11.15
N SER A 436 28.28 4.31 -10.97
CA SER A 436 28.98 4.08 -9.70
C SER A 436 28.55 5.07 -8.61
N ALA A 437 28.31 6.33 -8.97
CA ALA A 437 27.80 7.34 -8.04
C ALA A 437 26.39 6.99 -7.53
N VAL A 438 25.47 6.60 -8.42
CA VAL A 438 24.10 6.18 -8.06
C VAL A 438 24.12 4.97 -7.11
N ARG A 439 25.00 3.99 -7.35
CA ARG A 439 25.16 2.85 -6.43
C ARG A 439 25.63 3.28 -5.04
N ARG A 440 26.51 4.28 -4.94
CA ARG A 440 26.93 4.84 -3.64
C ARG A 440 25.80 5.59 -2.94
N GLU A 441 25.04 6.43 -3.67
CA GLU A 441 23.85 7.13 -3.14
C GLU A 441 22.85 6.12 -2.54
N LEU A 442 22.57 5.03 -3.27
CA LEU A 442 21.67 3.96 -2.82
C LEU A 442 22.21 3.21 -1.61
N ALA A 443 23.51 2.87 -1.60
CA ALA A 443 24.14 2.20 -0.47
C ALA A 443 24.12 3.06 0.80
N GLU A 444 24.31 4.38 0.68
CA GLU A 444 24.19 5.34 1.80
C GLU A 444 22.78 5.41 2.37
N MET A 445 21.75 5.12 1.57
CA MET A 445 20.38 4.96 2.03
C MET A 445 20.06 3.55 2.56
N GLY A 446 21.02 2.61 2.56
CA GLY A 446 20.80 1.22 2.95
C GLY A 446 20.07 0.38 1.89
N ILE A 447 20.22 0.74 0.60
CA ILE A 447 19.64 0.02 -0.54
C ILE A 447 20.76 -0.63 -1.33
N MET A 448 20.76 -1.96 -1.35
CA MET A 448 21.72 -2.75 -2.11
C MET A 448 21.18 -3.03 -3.51
N VAL A 449 21.96 -2.69 -4.53
CA VAL A 449 21.63 -2.91 -5.95
C VAL A 449 22.70 -3.76 -6.62
N ARG A 450 22.39 -4.28 -7.82
CA ARG A 450 23.28 -5.18 -8.56
C ARG A 450 24.70 -4.56 -8.74
N PRO A 451 25.77 -5.32 -8.48
CA PRO A 451 27.14 -4.87 -8.70
C PRO A 451 27.42 -4.60 -10.19
N PRO A 452 28.43 -3.76 -10.51
CA PRO A 452 28.78 -3.49 -11.90
C PRO A 452 29.12 -4.79 -12.65
N PRO A 453 28.79 -4.89 -13.96
CA PRO A 453 29.12 -6.08 -14.74
C PRO A 453 30.63 -6.33 -14.71
N MET A 454 31.05 -7.56 -14.38
CA MET A 454 32.45 -7.95 -14.44
C MET A 454 32.96 -7.74 -15.87
N LYS A 455 33.97 -6.89 -16.05
CA LYS A 455 34.65 -6.75 -17.34
C LYS A 455 35.15 -8.13 -17.75
N LYS A 456 34.65 -8.66 -18.87
CA LYS A 456 35.28 -9.82 -19.51
C LYS A 456 36.65 -9.34 -19.99
N ASN A 457 37.70 -9.87 -19.36
CA ASN A 457 39.08 -9.68 -19.83
C ASN A 457 39.29 -10.35 -21.19
#